data_AF-A0A5J4KGJ9-F1
#
_entry.id   AF-A0A5J4KGJ9-F1
#
_cell.length_a   1.000
_cell.length_b   1.000
_cell.length_c   1.000
_cell.angle_alpha   90.00
_cell.angle_beta   90.00
_cell.angle_gamma   90.00
#
_symmetry.space_group_name_H-M   'P 1'
#
loop_
_entity.id
_entity.type
_entity.pdbx_description
1 polymer ?
#
loop_
_entity_poly.entity_id
_entity_poly.type
_entity_poly.pdbx_seq_one_letter_code
_entity_poly.pdbx_strand_id
1 'polypeptide(L)'
;MFQRANVPVLGVVQNMDGFVCPHCGQAVAIFPESHEHRHQLDELPCLGRIPLDPVAVTNGDKGYPIVVSLADSPVALAFEQVAVQVVQQLAARKSQSVDQHTTAAPDKEEDMHERED
;
A
#
# COMPACT_ATOMS: atom_id res chain seq x y z
N MET A 1 11.71 4.75 -10.23
CA MET A 1 10.84 4.36 -11.37
C MET A 1 9.44 4.95 -11.22
N PHE A 2 8.67 4.61 -10.18
CA PHE A 2 7.31 5.10 -9.98
C PHE A 2 7.16 6.63 -9.93
N GLN A 3 8.07 7.33 -9.24
CA GLN A 3 8.12 8.80 -9.22
C GLN A 3 8.30 9.42 -10.61
N ARG A 4 9.08 8.77 -11.49
CA ARG A 4 9.29 9.25 -12.87
C ARG A 4 8.10 8.97 -13.79
N ALA A 5 7.27 8.00 -13.43
CA ALA A 5 6.08 7.60 -14.18
C ALA A 5 4.80 8.25 -13.63
N ASN A 6 4.89 9.19 -12.69
CA ASN A 6 3.75 9.79 -11.98
C ASN A 6 2.79 8.77 -11.37
N VAL A 7 3.31 7.59 -10.99
CA VAL A 7 2.51 6.55 -10.34
C VAL A 7 2.53 6.80 -8.83
N PRO A 8 1.36 7.03 -8.21
CA PRO A 8 1.29 7.25 -6.77
C PRO A 8 1.69 6.01 -5.99
N VAL A 9 2.60 6.18 -5.03
CA VAL A 9 2.95 5.14 -4.06
C VAL A 9 2.00 5.28 -2.86
N LEU A 10 1.28 4.20 -2.53
CA LEU A 10 0.37 4.16 -1.37
C LEU A 10 1.08 3.80 -0.06
N GLY A 11 2.16 3.02 -0.16
CA GLY A 11 2.87 2.50 0.98
C GLY A 11 3.71 1.27 0.61
N VAL A 12 4.20 0.59 1.63
CA VAL A 12 5.03 -0.62 1.51
C VAL A 12 4.38 -1.80 2.22
N VAL A 13 4.53 -2.99 1.63
CA VAL A 13 4.21 -4.27 2.27
C VAL A 13 5.51 -5.02 2.50
N GLN A 14 5.74 -5.48 3.72
CA GLN A 14 6.91 -6.30 4.05
C GLN A 14 6.52 -7.76 3.93
N ASN A 15 6.97 -8.40 2.86
CA ASN A 15 6.75 -9.83 2.65
C ASN A 15 7.84 -10.65 3.36
N MET A 16 7.52 -11.88 3.76
CA MET A 16 8.40 -12.80 4.48
C MET A 16 8.94 -12.21 5.80
N ASP A 17 8.12 -11.43 6.49
CA ASP A 17 8.48 -10.80 7.76
C ASP A 17 8.34 -11.78 8.92
N GLY A 18 9.40 -12.54 9.18
CA GLY A 18 9.45 -13.57 10.20
C GLY A 18 8.64 -14.82 9.85
N PHE A 19 8.46 -15.70 10.84
CA PHE A 19 7.81 -16.98 10.71
C PHE A 19 7.05 -17.33 11.99
N VAL A 20 5.81 -17.82 11.85
CA VAL A 20 5.02 -18.27 13.00
C VAL A 20 5.35 -19.73 13.27
N CYS A 21 5.96 -20.01 14.43
CA CYS A 21 6.32 -21.38 14.80
C CYS A 21 5.06 -22.25 14.93
N PRO A 22 4.93 -23.37 14.19
CA PRO A 22 3.74 -24.21 14.22
C PRO A 22 3.59 -24.98 15.54
N HIS A 23 4.66 -25.06 16.35
CA HIS A 23 4.64 -25.78 17.63
C HIS A 23 4.20 -24.92 18.81
N CYS A 24 4.54 -23.64 18.82
CA CYS A 24 4.28 -22.74 19.96
C CYS A 24 3.54 -21.45 19.60
N GLY A 25 3.29 -21.19 18.31
CA GLY A 25 2.60 -19.98 17.83
C GLY A 25 3.42 -18.69 17.93
N GLN A 26 4.67 -18.75 18.41
CA GLN A 26 5.51 -17.57 18.54
C GLN A 26 6.05 -17.11 17.18
N ALA A 27 6.11 -15.79 17.00
CA ALA A 27 6.77 -15.20 15.84
C ALA A 27 8.29 -15.27 16.02
N VAL A 28 8.98 -15.75 14.99
CA VAL A 28 10.42 -15.92 14.93
C VAL A 28 10.97 -15.02 13.83
N ALA A 29 11.90 -14.13 14.17
CA ALA A 29 12.66 -13.39 13.19
C ALA A 29 13.65 -14.36 12.51
N ILE A 30 13.43 -14.66 11.23
CA ILE A 30 14.33 -15.53 10.45
C ILE A 30 15.60 -14.78 10.05
N PHE A 31 15.45 -13.51 9.70
CA PHE A 31 16.54 -12.67 9.20
C PHE A 31 16.88 -11.57 10.23
N PRO A 32 18.15 -11.16 10.31
CA PRO A 32 18.52 -9.96 11.05
C PRO A 32 17.80 -8.74 10.49
N GLU A 33 17.54 -7.73 11.33
CA GLU A 33 16.99 -6.47 10.84
C GLU A 33 17.97 -5.83 9.83
N SER A 34 17.52 -5.66 8.58
CA SER A 34 18.30 -4.97 7.56
C SER A 34 18.02 -3.47 7.64
N HIS A 35 18.97 -2.68 8.13
CA HIS A 35 18.83 -1.21 8.22
C HIS A 35 19.29 -0.47 6.95
N GLU A 36 20.08 -1.11 6.10
CA GLU A 36 20.89 -0.48 5.05
C GLU A 36 20.09 0.16 3.91
N HIS A 37 18.89 -0.34 3.61
CA HIS A 37 18.04 0.11 2.50
C HIS A 37 16.67 0.63 2.97
N ARG A 38 16.50 0.77 4.28
CA ARG A 38 15.20 0.99 4.93
C ARG A 38 14.82 2.48 4.95
N HIS A 39 15.80 3.38 5.06
CA HIS A 39 15.55 4.81 5.30
C HIS A 39 14.57 5.48 4.32
N GLN A 40 14.66 5.18 3.01
CA GLN A 40 13.74 5.76 2.02
C GLN A 40 12.36 5.09 1.99
N LEU A 41 12.28 3.84 2.44
CA LEU A 41 11.03 3.09 2.54
C LEU A 41 10.34 3.32 3.89
N ASP A 42 11.09 3.71 4.93
CA ASP A 42 10.59 4.04 6.26
C ASP A 42 9.74 5.32 6.25
N GLU A 43 9.94 6.20 5.27
CA GLU A 43 9.08 7.37 5.05
C GLU A 43 7.71 7.01 4.45
N LEU A 44 7.55 5.80 3.91
CA LEU A 44 6.30 5.32 3.33
C LEU A 44 5.44 4.61 4.39
N PRO A 45 4.10 4.77 4.35
CA PRO A 45 3.21 4.02 5.22
C PRO A 45 3.43 2.51 5.07
N CYS A 46 3.64 1.81 6.19
CA CYS A 46 3.62 0.34 6.20
C CYS A 46 2.17 -0.14 6.14
N LEU A 47 1.79 -0.79 5.05
CA LEU A 47 0.45 -1.32 4.83
C LEU A 47 0.25 -2.69 5.47
N GLY A 48 1.34 -3.39 5.79
CA GLY A 48 1.29 -4.65 6.50
C GLY A 48 2.57 -5.46 6.38
N ARG A 49 2.63 -6.51 7.20
CA ARG A 49 3.73 -7.46 7.31
C ARG A 49 3.17 -8.86 7.12
N ILE A 50 3.68 -9.58 6.13
CA ILE A 50 3.21 -10.91 5.76
C ILE A 50 4.26 -11.92 6.20
N PRO A 51 3.95 -12.84 7.13
CA PRO A 51 4.92 -13.82 7.60
C PRO A 51 5.22 -14.86 6.52
N LEU A 52 6.36 -15.52 6.65
CA LEU A 52 6.72 -16.66 5.83
C LEU A 52 5.85 -17.87 6.22
N ASP A 53 5.23 -18.50 5.22
CA ASP A 53 4.40 -19.69 5.40
C ASP A 53 4.58 -20.66 4.22
N PRO A 54 5.16 -21.85 4.44
CA PRO A 54 5.32 -22.88 3.41
C PRO A 54 3.99 -23.34 2.78
N VAL A 55 2.90 -23.27 3.53
CA VAL A 55 1.57 -23.66 3.04
C VAL A 55 1.06 -22.63 2.04
N ALA A 56 1.31 -21.34 2.26
CA ALA A 56 0.95 -20.28 1.31
C ALA A 56 1.64 -20.48 -0.05
N VAL A 57 2.92 -20.86 -0.05
CA VAL A 57 3.67 -21.19 -1.28
C VAL A 57 3.07 -22.42 -1.96
N THR A 58 2.93 -23.51 -1.20
CA THR A 58 2.46 -24.81 -1.74
C THR A 58 1.05 -24.69 -2.32
N ASN A 59 0.15 -23.97 -1.65
CA ASN A 59 -1.21 -23.77 -2.14
C ASN A 59 -1.25 -22.78 -3.31
N GLY A 60 -0.43 -21.72 -3.27
CA GLY A 60 -0.26 -20.77 -4.36
C GLY A 60 0.15 -21.44 -5.67
N ASP A 61 1.16 -22.32 -5.63
CA ASP A 61 1.63 -23.09 -6.81
C ASP A 61 0.55 -24.00 -7.41
N LYS A 62 -0.39 -24.45 -6.57
CA LYS A 62 -1.53 -25.29 -6.99
C LYS A 62 -2.74 -24.47 -7.44
N GLY A 63 -2.67 -23.14 -7.40
CA GLY A 63 -3.80 -22.27 -7.73
C GLY A 63 -4.88 -22.20 -6.66
N TYR A 64 -4.55 -22.50 -5.40
CA TYR A 64 -5.43 -22.35 -4.25
C TYR A 64 -4.97 -21.16 -3.40
N PRO A 65 -5.53 -19.95 -3.57
CA PRO A 65 -5.11 -18.79 -2.79
C PRO A 65 -5.22 -19.04 -1.29
N ILE A 66 -4.23 -18.61 -0.51
CA ILE A 66 -4.21 -18.86 0.93
C ILE A 66 -5.40 -18.21 1.66
N VAL A 67 -5.82 -17.03 1.21
CA VAL A 67 -7.01 -16.32 1.71
C VAL A 67 -8.33 -17.06 1.48
N VAL A 68 -8.36 -18.04 0.57
CA VAL A 68 -9.54 -18.89 0.32
C VAL A 68 -9.37 -20.26 0.98
N SER A 69 -8.18 -20.85 0.83
CA SER A 69 -7.91 -22.23 1.29
C SER A 69 -7.73 -22.34 2.80
N LEU A 70 -7.20 -21.29 3.45
CA LEU A 70 -6.97 -21.24 4.90
C LEU A 70 -7.21 -19.80 5.41
N ALA A 71 -8.47 -19.37 5.41
CA ALA A 71 -8.88 -18.00 5.75
C ALA A 71 -8.42 -17.53 7.14
N ASP A 72 -8.32 -18.43 8.12
CA ASP A 72 -7.90 -18.12 9.49
C ASP A 72 -6.37 -18.22 9.70
N SER A 73 -5.60 -18.51 8.65
CA SER A 73 -4.14 -18.59 8.76
C SER A 73 -3.52 -17.21 9.02
N PRO A 74 -2.36 -17.13 9.71
CA PRO A 74 -1.68 -15.85 9.93
C PRO A 74 -1.40 -15.07 8.65
N VAL A 75 -1.09 -15.76 7.55
CA VAL A 75 -0.85 -15.13 6.25
C VAL A 75 -2.14 -14.59 5.64
N ALA A 76 -3.24 -15.34 5.70
CA ALA A 76 -4.53 -14.87 5.19
C ALA A 76 -5.02 -13.61 5.93
N LEU A 77 -4.92 -13.62 7.26
CA LEU A 77 -5.26 -12.46 8.09
C LEU A 77 -4.35 -11.26 7.79
N ALA A 78 -3.05 -11.48 7.55
CA ALA A 78 -2.13 -10.42 7.15
C ALA A 78 -2.50 -9.81 5.78
N PHE A 79 -2.90 -10.64 4.80
CA PHE A 79 -3.40 -10.14 3.51
C PHE A 79 -4.69 -9.34 3.65
N GLU A 80 -5.61 -9.78 4.50
CA GLU A 80 -6.85 -9.04 4.77
C GLU A 80 -6.55 -7.67 5.39
N GLN A 81 -5.65 -7.61 6.37
CA GLN A 81 -5.20 -6.34 6.95
C GLN A 81 -4.56 -5.41 5.91
N VAL A 82 -3.71 -5.94 5.03
CA VAL A 82 -3.14 -5.17 3.91
C VAL A 82 -4.24 -4.61 3.02
N ALA A 83 -5.25 -5.41 2.67
CA ALA A 83 -6.36 -4.96 1.84
C ALA A 83 -7.14 -3.80 2.50
N VAL A 84 -7.41 -3.91 3.81
CA VAL A 84 -8.03 -2.83 4.59
C VAL A 84 -7.20 -1.56 4.54
N GLN A 85 -5.88 -1.65 4.76
CA GLN A 85 -4.97 -0.50 4.70
C GLN A 85 -4.95 0.14 3.32
N VAL A 86 -4.94 -0.65 2.24
CA VAL A 86 -5.01 -0.13 0.86
C VAL A 86 -6.30 0.66 0.65
N VAL A 87 -7.46 0.14 1.08
CA VAL A 87 -8.75 0.85 0.97
C VAL A 87 -8.72 2.17 1.74
N GLN A 88 -8.16 2.18 2.95
CA GLN A 88 -8.02 3.39 3.77
C GLN A 88 -7.14 4.45 3.09
N GLN A 89 -5.99 4.05 2.53
CA GLN A 89 -5.10 4.96 1.81
C GLN A 89 -5.75 5.54 0.55
N LEU A 90 -6.52 4.74 -0.18
CA LEU A 90 -7.27 5.20 -1.34
C LEU A 90 -8.38 6.19 -0.95
N ALA A 91 -9.09 5.94 0.14
CA ALA A 91 -10.13 6.83 0.66
C ALA A 91 -9.54 8.18 1.11
N ALA A 92 -8.46 8.16 1.90
CA ALA A 92 -7.78 9.37 2.36
C ALA A 92 -7.29 10.26 1.19
N ARG A 93 -6.79 9.64 0.13
CA ARG A 93 -6.36 10.34 -1.10
C ARG A 93 -7.53 10.98 -1.86
N LYS A 94 -8.68 10.31 -1.95
CA LYS A 94 -9.88 10.91 -2.57
C LYS A 94 -10.28 12.19 -1.84
N SER A 95 -10.28 12.18 -0.51
CA SER A 95 -10.60 13.36 0.31
C SER A 95 -9.65 14.53 0.03
N GLN A 96 -8.34 14.26 -0.05
CA GLN A 96 -7.33 15.29 -0.34
C GLN A 96 -7.42 15.88 -1.75
N SER A 97 -7.90 15.11 -2.73
CA SER A 97 -8.08 15.60 -4.11
C SER A 97 -9.29 16.54 -4.27
N VAL A 98 -10.28 16.45 -3.37
CA VAL A 98 -11.47 17.32 -3.38
C VAL A 98 -11.13 18.70 -2.82
N ASP A 99 -10.27 18.77 -1.80
CA ASP A 99 -9.88 20.04 -1.16
C ASP A 99 -8.99 20.93 -2.05
N GLN A 100 -8.33 20.37 -3.07
CA GLN A 100 -7.45 21.11 -3.99
C GLN A 100 -8.19 21.75 -5.18
N HIS A 101 -9.49 21.49 -5.36
CA HIS A 101 -10.28 22.04 -6.49
C HIS A 101 -11.11 23.28 -6.12
N THR A 102 -11.11 23.75 -4.86
CA THR A 102 -11.94 24.89 -4.42
C THR A 102 -11.19 26.23 -4.36
N THR A 103 -9.94 26.33 -4.84
CA THR A 103 -9.16 27.59 -4.83
C THR A 103 -8.77 28.13 -6.21
N ALA A 104 -9.56 27.85 -7.26
CA ALA A 104 -9.43 28.60 -8.52
C ALA A 104 -10.26 29.89 -8.43
N ALA A 105 -9.56 31.03 -8.30
CA ALA A 105 -10.11 32.38 -8.34
C ALA A 105 -10.77 32.71 -9.70
N PRO A 106 -11.69 33.69 -9.78
CA PRO A 106 -12.56 33.88 -10.95
C PRO A 106 -11.78 34.44 -12.15
N ASP A 107 -12.14 33.94 -13.34
CA ASP A 107 -11.68 34.41 -14.64
C ASP A 107 -11.91 35.92 -14.77
N LYS A 108 -10.84 36.64 -15.10
CA LYS A 108 -10.96 38.04 -15.55
C LYS A 108 -11.49 38.03 -16.98
N GLU A 109 -12.74 38.42 -17.14
CA GLU A 109 -13.27 38.88 -18.43
C GLU A 109 -12.46 40.13 -18.85
N GLU A 110 -11.62 39.99 -19.88
CA GLU A 110 -11.01 41.12 -20.55
C GLU A 110 -12.05 41.76 -21.48
N ASP A 111 -12.57 42.89 -21.01
CA ASP A 111 -13.49 43.79 -21.67
C ASP A 111 -12.81 44.51 -22.86
N MET A 112 -13.39 44.27 -24.04
CA MET A 112 -13.65 45.22 -25.13
C MET A 112 -12.86 46.54 -25.14
N HIS A 113 -12.03 46.74 -26.16
CA HIS A 113 -12.05 48.03 -26.84
C HIS A 113 -11.77 47.91 -28.34
N GLU A 114 -12.84 48.16 -29.07
CA GLU A 114 -12.91 48.53 -30.48
C GLU A 114 -11.88 49.65 -30.77
N ARG A 115 -11.22 49.54 -31.93
CA ARG A 115 -10.75 50.73 -32.66
C ARG A 115 -11.13 50.56 -34.11
N GLU A 116 -12.14 51.35 -34.47
CA GLU A 116 -12.42 51.81 -35.82
C GLU A 116 -11.26 52.69 -36.33
N ASP A 117 -11.30 52.91 -37.64
CA ASP A 117 -10.42 53.68 -38.56
C ASP A 117 -9.19 52.97 -39.17
#